data_AF-A0A1Q8JU11-F1
#
_entry.id   AF-A0A1Q8JU11-F1
#
_cell.length_a   1.000
_cell.length_b   1.000
_cell.length_c   1.000
_cell.angle_alpha   90.00
_cell.angle_beta   90.00
_cell.angle_gamma   90.00
#
_symmetry.space_group_name_H-M   'P 1'
#
loop_
_entity.id
_entity.type
_entity.pdbx_description
1 polymer ?
#
loop_
_entity_poly.entity_id
_entity_poly.type
_entity_poly.pdbx_seq_one_letter_code
_entity_poly.pdbx_strand_id
1 'polypeptide(L)'
;MLRGAGLDWYEQGDVWHRVAAHRSTSDTPTLPGLSRAVGALITAADDAPGSPLHTRPAWRSAFAHTGRRLARLAHSGDLQRGLRAVLAHHLLFLFNRIGIPGTEQHHLAAAAHSVFREDHHMSSAPVTGSEDHDADRLRAALADHIRARGTFRTAAVEQAFRSVPRHLFLPEVDAATAYAPRPVVTKRDADGAAVSSASSPNLVAAMLELLDVRPGQRVLEIGAATGINAALLAEVVGETGAVSTVEIDADLTERAQRALVSAGYGRVVVHCGDGALGHPESAPFDRIIVTAGAWDVPPAWWQQLVPGGRLVVPVRLHGSGLTRVLPFDRDRDAATMTAREALVCGFVPMRGIDDHPDDVVRLARDVLLAVDRADGPDAQALANVLTYEPSSAWTGVVVGHDDEAEHLDLWLATTTSDLGFGRLRVGPDARGAGAADPALRWAGASLYLNGSLAYVVVRPHDERSDELGIVAHGPESAGLIERLRSALDEWARRRPTQPMVTAHSNPVCDVAGIRRQHSRLVVRW
;
A
#
# COMPACT_ATOMS: atom_id res chain seq x y z
N MET A 1 -18.68 17.28 -0.93
CA MET A 1 -19.24 15.96 -0.60
C MET A 1 -18.42 14.84 -1.22
N LEU A 2 -18.28 14.79 -2.54
CA LEU A 2 -17.53 13.74 -3.24
C LEU A 2 -16.06 13.65 -2.80
N ARG A 3 -15.35 14.78 -2.72
CA ARG A 3 -14.01 14.88 -2.12
C ARG A 3 -13.95 14.34 -0.68
N GLY A 4 -14.97 14.63 0.13
CA GLY A 4 -15.07 14.13 1.51
C GLY A 4 -15.32 12.62 1.57
N ALA A 5 -15.87 12.03 0.51
CA ALA A 5 -16.04 10.59 0.37
C ALA A 5 -14.79 9.88 -0.20
N GLY A 6 -13.70 10.61 -0.44
CA GLY A 6 -12.43 10.05 -0.91
C GLY A 6 -12.39 9.67 -2.39
N LEU A 7 -13.38 10.07 -3.20
CA LEU A 7 -13.41 9.78 -4.64
C LEU A 7 -12.33 10.56 -5.40
N ASP A 8 -11.63 9.89 -6.31
CA ASP A 8 -10.69 10.54 -7.23
C ASP A 8 -11.41 11.41 -8.29
N TRP A 9 -10.65 12.08 -9.17
CA TRP A 9 -11.21 13.00 -10.17
C TRP A 9 -12.19 12.32 -11.14
N TYR A 10 -11.85 11.14 -11.65
CA TYR A 10 -12.69 10.40 -12.58
C TYR A 10 -13.89 9.77 -11.88
N GLU A 11 -13.71 9.27 -10.66
CA GLU A 11 -14.81 8.78 -9.83
C GLU A 11 -15.79 9.89 -9.45
N GLN A 12 -15.32 11.12 -9.26
CA GLN A 12 -16.17 12.30 -9.12
C GLN A 12 -16.95 12.57 -10.41
N GLY A 13 -16.27 12.50 -11.56
CA GLY A 13 -16.88 12.57 -12.89
C GLY A 13 -18.00 11.54 -13.09
N ASP A 14 -17.79 10.29 -12.67
CA ASP A 14 -18.78 9.21 -12.74
C ASP A 14 -20.03 9.50 -11.90
N VAL A 15 -19.88 10.14 -10.76
CA VAL A 15 -21.02 10.54 -9.94
C VAL A 15 -21.86 11.59 -10.67
N TRP A 16 -21.22 12.60 -11.27
CA TRP A 16 -21.92 13.61 -12.06
C TRP A 16 -22.59 13.03 -13.31
N HIS A 17 -21.94 12.07 -13.98
CA HIS A 17 -22.54 11.31 -15.06
C HIS A 17 -23.83 10.62 -14.61
N ARG A 18 -23.80 9.95 -13.45
CA ARG A 18 -24.98 9.29 -12.88
C ARG A 18 -26.10 10.27 -12.53
N VAL A 19 -25.77 11.46 -12.01
CA VAL A 19 -26.76 12.51 -11.72
C VAL A 19 -27.43 12.99 -13.02
N ALA A 20 -26.66 13.22 -14.08
CA ALA A 20 -27.18 13.61 -15.39
C ALA A 20 -28.07 12.50 -15.99
N ALA A 21 -27.64 11.24 -15.91
CA ALA A 21 -28.37 10.08 -16.43
C ALA A 21 -29.70 9.82 -15.71
N HIS A 22 -29.86 10.24 -14.44
CA HIS A 22 -31.13 10.14 -13.71
C HIS A 22 -32.19 11.17 -14.15
N ARG A 23 -31.80 12.16 -14.97
CA ARG A 23 -32.67 13.22 -15.45
C ARG A 23 -32.71 13.17 -16.96
N SER A 24 -33.82 12.67 -17.51
CA SER A 24 -34.10 12.71 -18.94
C SER A 24 -34.39 14.13 -19.39
N THR A 25 -33.80 14.56 -20.50
CA THR A 25 -34.13 15.82 -21.17
C THR A 25 -34.68 15.55 -22.57
N SER A 26 -35.87 16.08 -22.82
CA SER A 26 -36.30 16.52 -24.13
C SER A 26 -35.55 17.82 -24.45
N ASP A 27 -34.92 17.90 -25.62
CA ASP A 27 -34.02 18.96 -26.09
C ASP A 27 -34.34 20.38 -25.57
N THR A 28 -33.37 21.02 -24.90
CA THR A 28 -33.43 22.42 -24.46
C THR A 28 -32.00 23.01 -24.41
N PRO A 29 -31.78 24.32 -24.68
CA PRO A 29 -30.48 24.85 -25.11
C PRO A 29 -29.41 24.86 -24.01
N THR A 30 -28.16 24.66 -24.44
CA THR A 30 -26.95 24.90 -23.65
C THR A 30 -26.86 26.36 -23.20
N LEU A 31 -26.86 26.59 -21.89
CA LEU A 31 -26.66 27.92 -21.30
C LEU A 31 -25.21 28.39 -21.54
N PRO A 32 -24.99 29.50 -22.28
CA PRO A 32 -23.64 30.01 -22.55
C PRO A 32 -22.90 30.33 -21.25
N GLY A 33 -21.69 29.81 -21.09
CA GLY A 33 -20.85 30.04 -19.90
C GLY A 33 -21.16 29.15 -18.69
N LEU A 34 -22.17 28.27 -18.75
CA LEU A 34 -22.51 27.37 -17.65
C LEU A 34 -21.35 26.43 -17.29
N SER A 35 -20.73 25.76 -18.27
CA SER A 35 -19.58 24.88 -18.02
C SER A 35 -18.39 25.61 -17.40
N ARG A 36 -18.16 26.87 -17.77
CA ARG A 36 -17.10 27.71 -17.18
C ARG A 36 -17.41 28.05 -15.73
N ALA A 37 -18.65 28.44 -15.43
CA ALA A 37 -19.08 28.76 -14.07
C ALA A 37 -19.08 27.51 -13.15
N VAL A 38 -19.56 26.38 -13.66
CA VAL A 38 -19.55 25.08 -12.96
C VAL A 38 -18.11 24.60 -12.76
N GLY A 39 -17.25 24.75 -13.77
CA GLY A 39 -15.82 24.47 -13.67
C GLY A 39 -15.17 25.25 -12.55
N ALA A 40 -15.35 26.58 -12.51
CA ALA A 40 -14.82 27.43 -11.45
C ALA A 40 -15.29 27.02 -10.04
N LEU A 41 -16.54 26.55 -9.89
CA LEU A 41 -17.07 26.07 -8.62
C LEU A 41 -16.52 24.70 -8.20
N ILE A 42 -16.31 23.80 -9.16
CA ILE A 42 -15.79 22.45 -8.90
C ILE A 42 -14.30 22.50 -8.56
N THR A 43 -13.53 23.34 -9.24
CA THR A 43 -12.08 23.45 -9.07
C THR A 43 -11.65 24.38 -7.93
N ALA A 44 -12.56 25.19 -7.37
CA ALA A 44 -12.26 26.00 -6.18
C ALA A 44 -11.80 25.12 -5.00
N ALA A 45 -10.61 25.44 -4.47
CA ALA A 45 -9.90 24.66 -3.45
C ALA A 45 -10.41 24.93 -2.01
N ASP A 46 -10.92 26.13 -1.72
CA ASP A 46 -11.34 26.54 -0.38
C ASP A 46 -12.45 27.62 -0.37
N ASP A 47 -12.84 28.04 0.83
CA ASP A 47 -13.80 29.11 1.15
C ASP A 47 -13.12 30.43 1.55
N ALA A 48 -11.87 30.64 1.12
CA ALA A 48 -11.10 31.84 1.40
C ALA A 48 -11.79 33.12 0.85
N PRO A 49 -11.48 34.32 1.37
CA PRO A 49 -12.00 35.57 0.84
C PRO A 49 -11.75 35.68 -0.68
N GLY A 50 -12.82 35.83 -1.47
CA GLY A 50 -12.77 35.81 -2.93
C GLY A 50 -13.20 34.48 -3.58
N SER A 51 -13.38 33.42 -2.79
CA SER A 51 -13.98 32.16 -3.24
C SER A 51 -15.49 32.35 -3.51
N PRO A 52 -16.05 31.76 -4.58
CA PRO A 52 -17.50 31.70 -4.80
C PRO A 52 -18.26 31.03 -3.63
N LEU A 53 -17.55 30.26 -2.79
CA LEU A 53 -18.10 29.53 -1.65
C LEU A 53 -18.04 30.33 -0.33
N HIS A 54 -17.42 31.52 -0.33
CA HIS A 54 -17.22 32.37 0.85
C HIS A 54 -18.53 32.75 1.57
N THR A 55 -19.66 32.77 0.86
CA THR A 55 -20.96 33.18 1.41
C THR A 55 -21.66 32.10 2.25
N ARG A 56 -21.18 30.85 2.26
CA ARG A 56 -21.81 29.72 2.99
C ARG A 56 -20.79 28.68 3.54
N PRO A 57 -19.86 29.06 4.43
CA PRO A 57 -18.81 28.17 4.94
C PRO A 57 -19.32 26.91 5.64
N ALA A 58 -20.49 26.98 6.29
CA ALA A 58 -21.14 25.83 6.94
C ALA A 58 -21.46 24.68 5.97
N TRP A 59 -21.74 24.99 4.69
CA TRP A 59 -22.08 23.98 3.69
C TRP A 59 -20.88 23.09 3.37
N ARG A 60 -19.68 23.68 3.23
CA ARG A 60 -18.45 22.93 2.94
C ARG A 60 -18.21 21.85 3.99
N SER A 61 -18.23 22.22 5.27
CA SER A 61 -18.02 21.30 6.39
C SER A 61 -19.12 20.25 6.47
N ALA A 62 -20.40 20.62 6.30
CA ALA A 62 -21.52 19.68 6.31
C ALA A 62 -21.42 18.65 5.18
N PHE A 63 -21.11 19.08 3.95
CA PHE A 63 -20.96 18.18 2.81
C PHE A 63 -19.71 17.32 2.90
N ALA A 64 -18.60 17.84 3.43
CA ALA A 64 -17.39 17.05 3.66
C ALA A 64 -17.60 15.99 4.74
N HIS A 65 -18.26 16.35 5.85
CA HIS A 65 -18.63 15.43 6.91
C HIS A 65 -19.59 14.34 6.41
N THR A 66 -20.62 14.72 5.64
CA THR A 66 -21.56 13.77 5.01
C THR A 66 -20.82 12.82 4.07
N GLY A 67 -19.90 13.33 3.23
CA GLY A 67 -19.05 12.51 2.38
C GLY A 67 -18.22 11.49 3.18
N ARG A 68 -17.55 11.93 4.25
CA ARG A 68 -16.77 11.03 5.12
C ARG A 68 -17.64 10.00 5.83
N ARG A 69 -18.89 10.33 6.18
CA ARG A 69 -19.84 9.37 6.75
C ARG A 69 -20.28 8.36 5.71
N LEU A 70 -20.63 8.79 4.51
CA LEU A 70 -21.02 7.89 3.43
C LEU A 70 -19.87 7.00 2.98
N ALA A 71 -18.64 7.50 2.92
CA ALA A 71 -17.46 6.69 2.66
C ALA A 71 -17.19 5.69 3.77
N ARG A 72 -17.35 6.08 5.05
CA ARG A 72 -17.29 5.14 6.17
C ARG A 72 -18.36 4.06 6.04
N LEU A 73 -19.61 4.43 5.77
CA LEU A 73 -20.71 3.48 5.54
C LEU A 73 -20.47 2.58 4.32
N ALA A 74 -19.85 3.10 3.26
CA ALA A 74 -19.47 2.30 2.10
C ALA A 74 -18.33 1.34 2.43
N HIS A 75 -17.37 1.79 3.22
CA HIS A 75 -16.23 1.00 3.65
C HIS A 75 -16.63 -0.08 4.66
N SER A 76 -17.61 0.21 5.52
CA SER A 76 -18.21 -0.77 6.45
C SER A 76 -19.29 -1.64 5.78
N GLY A 77 -19.65 -1.39 4.52
CA GLY A 77 -20.65 -2.18 3.79
C GLY A 77 -22.11 -1.87 4.16
N ASP A 78 -22.37 -0.86 4.99
CA ASP A 78 -23.71 -0.45 5.45
C ASP A 78 -24.55 0.25 4.36
N LEU A 79 -24.01 0.48 3.16
CA LEU A 79 -24.76 1.03 2.05
C LEU A 79 -25.35 -0.08 1.17
N GLN A 80 -26.68 -0.11 1.06
CA GLN A 80 -27.42 -1.00 0.15
C GLN A 80 -27.14 -0.76 -1.35
N ARG A 81 -26.44 0.34 -1.70
CA ARG A 81 -26.06 0.70 -3.06
C ARG A 81 -24.61 1.19 -3.04
N GLY A 82 -23.88 0.99 -4.12
CA GLY A 82 -22.50 1.46 -4.22
C GLY A 82 -22.36 2.96 -3.93
N LEU A 83 -21.24 3.35 -3.31
CA LEU A 83 -20.96 4.71 -2.83
C LEU A 83 -21.27 5.80 -3.88
N ARG A 84 -20.81 5.62 -5.12
CA ARG A 84 -21.06 6.56 -6.23
C ARG A 84 -22.56 6.73 -6.53
N ALA A 85 -23.35 5.67 -6.45
CA ALA A 85 -24.80 5.73 -6.65
C ALA A 85 -25.50 6.44 -5.48
N VAL A 86 -25.07 6.18 -4.24
CA VAL A 86 -25.61 6.85 -3.05
C VAL A 86 -25.27 8.35 -3.06
N LEU A 87 -24.05 8.71 -3.44
CA LEU A 87 -23.63 10.11 -3.59
C LEU A 87 -24.44 10.83 -4.68
N ALA A 88 -24.69 10.19 -5.83
CA ALA A 88 -25.54 10.74 -6.89
C ALA A 88 -26.97 11.00 -6.37
N HIS A 89 -27.55 10.08 -5.60
CA HIS A 89 -28.88 10.25 -5.02
C HIS A 89 -28.94 11.40 -3.99
N HIS A 90 -27.90 11.57 -3.17
CA HIS A 90 -27.82 12.69 -2.24
C HIS A 90 -27.75 14.05 -2.96
N LEU A 91 -27.03 14.12 -4.08
CA LEU A 91 -26.98 15.32 -4.93
C LEU A 91 -28.36 15.63 -5.55
N LEU A 92 -29.03 14.61 -6.10
CA LEU A 92 -30.38 14.76 -6.65
C LEU A 92 -31.39 15.18 -5.58
N PHE A 93 -31.33 14.58 -4.39
CA PHE A 93 -32.18 14.94 -3.26
C PHE A 93 -31.97 16.39 -2.84
N LEU A 94 -30.72 16.85 -2.76
CA LEU A 94 -30.39 18.23 -2.45
C LEU A 94 -30.97 19.18 -3.49
N PHE A 95 -30.74 18.92 -4.79
CA PHE A 95 -31.27 19.73 -5.87
C PHE A 95 -32.79 19.83 -5.85
N ASN A 96 -33.49 18.72 -5.58
CA ASN A 96 -34.94 18.72 -5.40
C ASN A 96 -35.35 19.57 -4.18
N ARG A 97 -34.63 19.44 -3.06
CA ARG A 97 -34.95 20.11 -1.80
C ARG A 97 -34.83 21.63 -1.90
N ILE A 98 -33.87 22.12 -2.69
CA ILE A 98 -33.66 23.55 -2.94
C ILE A 98 -34.45 24.06 -4.16
N GLY A 99 -35.25 23.21 -4.81
CA GLY A 99 -36.19 23.58 -5.85
C GLY A 99 -35.61 23.74 -7.26
N ILE A 100 -34.44 23.14 -7.57
CA ILE A 100 -33.88 23.19 -8.93
C ILE A 100 -34.69 22.28 -9.86
N PRO A 101 -35.22 22.78 -10.99
CA PRO A 101 -35.95 21.96 -11.97
C PRO A 101 -35.13 20.80 -12.51
N GLY A 102 -35.78 19.67 -12.82
CA GLY A 102 -35.09 18.45 -13.28
C GLY A 102 -34.24 18.64 -14.55
N THR A 103 -34.67 19.52 -15.46
CA THR A 103 -33.92 19.90 -16.66
C THR A 103 -32.64 20.68 -16.30
N GLU A 104 -32.71 21.63 -15.37
CA GLU A 104 -31.53 22.36 -14.88
C GLU A 104 -30.56 21.45 -14.11
N GLN A 105 -31.06 20.47 -13.36
CA GLN A 105 -30.23 19.45 -12.72
C GLN A 105 -29.42 18.65 -13.75
N HIS A 106 -30.04 18.28 -14.86
CA HIS A 106 -29.36 17.60 -15.97
C HIS A 106 -28.25 18.50 -16.55
N HIS A 107 -28.56 19.75 -16.88
CA HIS A 107 -27.57 20.67 -17.47
C HIS A 107 -26.40 20.96 -16.53
N LEU A 108 -26.66 21.17 -15.22
CA LEU A 108 -25.63 21.37 -14.21
C LEU A 108 -24.74 20.13 -14.05
N ALA A 109 -25.34 18.94 -14.02
CA ALA A 109 -24.60 17.68 -13.88
C ALA A 109 -23.82 17.30 -15.14
N ALA A 110 -24.36 17.59 -16.33
CA ALA A 110 -23.67 17.38 -17.60
C ALA A 110 -22.47 18.33 -17.74
N ALA A 111 -22.65 19.62 -17.39
CA ALA A 111 -21.57 20.60 -17.33
C ALA A 111 -20.52 20.25 -16.27
N ALA A 112 -20.94 19.72 -15.12
CA ALA A 112 -20.02 19.21 -14.11
C ALA A 112 -19.23 18.01 -14.64
N HIS A 113 -19.92 17.03 -15.24
CA HIS A 113 -19.29 15.84 -15.81
C HIS A 113 -18.29 16.17 -16.92
N SER A 114 -18.59 17.15 -17.79
CA SER A 114 -17.67 17.58 -18.85
C SER A 114 -16.37 18.15 -18.28
N VAL A 115 -16.42 18.87 -17.15
CA VAL A 115 -15.21 19.34 -16.45
C VAL A 115 -14.30 18.17 -16.03
N PHE A 116 -14.87 17.00 -15.71
CA PHE A 116 -14.10 15.80 -15.38
C PHE A 116 -13.70 14.96 -16.60
N ARG A 117 -14.17 15.31 -17.81
CA ARG A 117 -13.86 14.62 -19.07
C ARG A 117 -12.94 15.42 -20.00
N GLU A 118 -13.00 16.74 -19.92
CA GLU A 118 -12.16 17.64 -20.71
C GLU A 118 -10.77 17.72 -20.07
N ASP A 119 -9.90 16.77 -20.43
CA ASP A 119 -8.50 17.10 -20.66
C ASP A 119 -8.44 18.13 -21.79
N HIS A 120 -7.57 19.12 -21.62
CA HIS A 120 -7.25 20.14 -22.62
C HIS A 120 -6.76 19.49 -23.93
N HIS A 121 -7.69 19.19 -24.83
CA HIS A 121 -7.43 19.01 -26.25
C HIS A 121 -8.05 20.18 -27.04
N MET A 122 -7.38 21.33 -26.97
CA MET A 122 -7.29 22.24 -28.11
C MET A 122 -5.83 22.66 -28.31
N SER A 123 -5.28 22.18 -29.42
CA SER A 123 -4.00 22.53 -30.02
C SER A 123 -3.82 24.05 -30.19
N SER A 124 -2.71 24.61 -29.70
CA SER A 124 -1.57 25.03 -30.56
C SER A 124 -0.52 25.83 -29.78
N ALA A 125 0.75 25.49 -30.00
CA ALA A 125 2.02 26.13 -29.61
C ALA A 125 2.63 25.75 -28.23
N PRO A 126 3.96 25.53 -28.16
CA PRO A 126 4.63 25.04 -26.95
C PRO A 126 4.62 26.12 -25.87
N VAL A 127 3.95 25.84 -24.75
CA VAL A 127 4.12 26.56 -23.49
C VAL A 127 4.80 25.60 -22.52
N THR A 128 6.10 25.40 -22.71
CA THR A 128 7.01 24.65 -21.81
C THR A 128 7.23 25.39 -20.48
N GLY A 129 6.18 26.04 -19.96
CA GLY A 129 6.26 27.02 -18.89
C GLY A 129 5.25 26.79 -17.78
N SER A 130 3.96 26.51 -18.04
CA SER A 130 2.98 26.38 -16.95
C SER A 130 2.93 25.01 -16.30
N GLU A 131 3.10 23.93 -17.08
CA GLU A 131 3.05 22.55 -16.57
C GLU A 131 4.26 22.22 -15.69
N ASP A 132 5.46 22.70 -16.05
CA ASP A 132 6.68 22.52 -15.26
C ASP A 132 6.59 23.24 -13.89
N HIS A 133 6.04 24.47 -13.86
CA HIS A 133 5.83 25.18 -12.60
C HIS A 133 4.81 24.46 -11.69
N ASP A 134 3.78 23.83 -12.26
CA ASP A 134 2.81 23.06 -11.49
C ASP A 134 3.42 21.74 -10.96
N ALA A 135 4.21 21.04 -11.78
CA ALA A 135 4.92 19.83 -11.39
C ALA A 135 5.97 20.10 -10.29
N ASP A 136 6.69 21.22 -10.37
CA ASP A 136 7.63 21.67 -9.34
C ASP A 136 6.94 21.94 -8.01
N ARG A 137 5.80 22.64 -8.05
CA ARG A 137 4.98 22.88 -6.84
C ARG A 137 4.49 21.57 -6.23
N LEU A 138 4.01 20.63 -7.04
CA LEU A 138 3.55 19.32 -6.58
C LEU A 138 4.69 18.47 -6.00
N ARG A 139 5.88 18.52 -6.62
CA ARG A 139 7.09 17.87 -6.11
C ARG A 139 7.48 18.42 -4.73
N ALA A 140 7.51 19.74 -4.58
CA ALA A 140 7.79 20.39 -3.31
C ALA A 140 6.74 20.01 -2.25
N ALA A 141 5.45 20.03 -2.60
CA ALA A 141 4.36 19.66 -1.69
C ALA A 141 4.44 18.20 -1.24
N LEU A 142 4.82 17.28 -2.13
CA LEU A 142 5.04 15.88 -1.77
C LEU A 142 6.22 15.74 -0.79
N ALA A 143 7.34 16.40 -1.05
CA ALA A 143 8.48 16.39 -0.13
C ALA A 143 8.11 16.98 1.25
N ASP A 144 7.36 18.09 1.28
CA ASP A 144 6.88 18.68 2.53
C ASP A 144 5.91 17.75 3.27
N HIS A 145 5.05 17.03 2.56
CA HIS A 145 4.18 16.01 3.14
C HIS A 145 4.98 14.89 3.81
N ILE A 146 6.00 14.35 3.13
CA ILE A 146 6.87 13.30 3.66
C ILE A 146 7.64 13.81 4.90
N ARG A 147 8.16 15.05 4.83
CA ARG A 147 8.85 15.71 5.96
C ARG A 147 7.93 15.88 7.17
N ALA A 148 6.70 16.33 6.98
CA ALA A 148 5.74 16.55 8.07
C ALA A 148 5.38 15.26 8.83
N ARG A 149 5.58 14.09 8.21
CA ARG A 149 5.43 12.78 8.84
C ARG A 149 6.68 12.31 9.59
N GLY A 150 7.76 13.09 9.59
CA GLY A 150 9.03 12.73 10.20
C GLY A 150 9.79 11.61 9.49
N THR A 151 9.46 11.33 8.21
CA THR A 151 10.04 10.18 7.49
C THR A 151 11.48 10.43 7.04
N PHE A 152 11.83 11.64 6.62
CA PHE A 152 13.21 11.98 6.27
C PHE A 152 14.08 12.07 7.54
N ARG A 153 15.15 11.28 7.57
CA ARG A 153 16.23 11.29 8.57
C ARG A 153 17.44 12.07 8.07
N THR A 154 17.64 12.19 6.76
CA THR A 154 18.79 12.86 6.14
C THR A 154 18.39 13.90 5.10
N ALA A 155 19.19 14.96 4.99
CA ALA A 155 18.98 16.01 3.98
C ALA A 155 19.19 15.49 2.55
N ALA A 156 20.03 14.46 2.37
CA ALA A 156 20.32 13.88 1.06
C ALA A 156 19.10 13.20 0.45
N VAL A 157 18.39 12.36 1.21
CA VAL A 157 17.16 11.70 0.74
C VAL A 157 16.07 12.73 0.49
N GLU A 158 15.90 13.70 1.38
CA GLU A 158 14.95 14.78 1.14
C GLU A 158 15.26 15.55 -0.16
N GLN A 159 16.52 15.93 -0.37
CA GLN A 159 16.91 16.67 -1.56
C GLN A 159 16.67 15.85 -2.83
N ALA A 160 16.91 14.54 -2.81
CA ALA A 160 16.59 13.65 -3.93
C ALA A 160 15.11 13.73 -4.32
N PHE A 161 14.18 13.72 -3.34
CA PHE A 161 12.74 13.89 -3.61
C PHE A 161 12.38 15.28 -4.16
N ARG A 162 13.16 16.31 -3.82
CA ARG A 162 12.99 17.66 -4.37
C ARG A 162 13.60 17.83 -5.76
N SER A 163 14.57 16.99 -6.13
CA SER A 163 15.21 17.00 -7.45
C SER A 163 14.43 16.16 -8.48
N VAL A 164 14.11 14.90 -8.15
CA VAL A 164 13.64 13.92 -9.14
C VAL A 164 12.25 14.29 -9.69
N PRO A 165 12.11 14.49 -11.02
CA PRO A 165 10.83 14.81 -11.66
C PRO A 165 9.95 13.57 -11.81
N ARG A 166 9.38 13.10 -10.69
CA ARG A 166 8.55 11.87 -10.59
C ARG A 166 7.49 11.71 -11.70
N HIS A 167 6.90 12.80 -12.17
CA HIS A 167 5.90 12.80 -13.24
C HIS A 167 6.44 12.27 -14.59
N LEU A 168 7.72 12.44 -14.90
CA LEU A 168 8.32 11.93 -16.15
C LEU A 168 8.43 10.39 -16.18
N PHE A 169 8.36 9.74 -15.03
CA PHE A 169 8.40 8.28 -14.91
C PHE A 169 7.01 7.63 -14.93
N LEU A 170 5.96 8.44 -14.88
CA LEU A 170 4.55 8.03 -14.82
C LEU A 170 3.71 8.76 -15.88
N PRO A 171 4.04 8.63 -17.18
CA PRO A 171 3.40 9.41 -18.24
C PRO A 171 1.91 9.06 -18.47
N GLU A 172 1.42 7.96 -17.91
CA GLU A 172 0.03 7.51 -18.07
C GLU A 172 -0.93 8.16 -17.08
N VAL A 173 -0.43 8.98 -16.15
CA VAL A 173 -1.24 9.69 -15.16
C VAL A 173 -0.86 11.16 -15.12
N ASP A 174 -1.80 12.00 -14.70
CA ASP A 174 -1.52 13.41 -14.49
C ASP A 174 -0.47 13.64 -13.37
N ALA A 175 0.16 14.81 -13.37
CA ALA A 175 1.16 15.17 -12.37
C ALA A 175 0.61 15.12 -10.93
N ALA A 176 -0.66 15.49 -10.74
CA ALA A 176 -1.30 15.45 -9.41
C ALA A 176 -1.37 14.01 -8.85
N THR A 177 -1.66 13.03 -9.70
CA THR A 177 -1.67 11.60 -9.38
C THR A 177 -0.25 11.08 -9.19
N ALA A 178 0.70 11.49 -10.04
CA ALA A 178 2.10 11.10 -9.90
C ALA A 178 2.70 11.55 -8.56
N TYR A 179 2.32 12.75 -8.07
CA TYR A 179 2.78 13.31 -6.79
C TYR A 179 1.85 13.04 -5.60
N ALA A 180 0.78 12.26 -5.76
CA ALA A 180 -0.06 11.87 -4.63
C ALA A 180 0.71 10.93 -3.68
N PRO A 181 0.51 11.00 -2.34
CA PRO A 181 1.22 10.18 -1.36
C PRO A 181 0.66 8.75 -1.27
N ARG A 182 0.50 8.09 -2.43
CA ARG A 182 -0.07 6.76 -2.59
C ARG A 182 0.65 6.01 -3.73
N PRO A 183 0.61 4.68 -3.77
CA PRO A 183 1.16 3.94 -4.91
C PRO A 183 0.34 4.18 -6.18
N VAL A 184 1.00 4.02 -7.34
CA VAL A 184 0.38 4.06 -8.67
C VAL A 184 0.63 2.72 -9.35
N VAL A 185 -0.43 1.96 -9.62
CA VAL A 185 -0.31 0.67 -10.34
C VAL A 185 0.06 0.94 -11.79
N THR A 186 1.14 0.31 -12.26
CA THR A 186 1.72 0.53 -13.59
C THR A 186 1.51 -0.64 -14.52
N LYS A 187 1.30 -1.85 -13.98
CA LYS A 187 1.03 -3.06 -14.77
C LYS A 187 0.13 -4.02 -14.02
N ARG A 188 -0.80 -4.65 -14.76
CA ARG A 188 -1.64 -5.75 -14.28
C ARG A 188 -1.46 -6.97 -15.17
N ASP A 189 -1.64 -8.16 -14.60
CA ASP A 189 -1.70 -9.40 -15.38
C ASP A 189 -3.08 -9.60 -16.02
N ALA A 190 -3.28 -10.75 -16.68
CA ALA A 190 -4.51 -11.11 -17.37
C ALA A 190 -5.72 -11.25 -16.43
N ASP A 191 -5.49 -11.61 -15.17
CA ASP A 191 -6.52 -11.75 -14.14
C ASP A 191 -6.81 -10.43 -13.41
N GLY A 192 -6.11 -9.36 -13.80
CA GLY A 192 -6.27 -8.01 -13.26
C GLY A 192 -5.50 -7.76 -11.97
N ALA A 193 -4.67 -8.70 -11.50
CA ALA A 193 -3.83 -8.49 -10.33
C ALA A 193 -2.67 -7.53 -10.66
N ALA A 194 -2.31 -6.68 -9.72
CA ALA A 194 -1.21 -5.74 -9.91
C ALA A 194 0.14 -6.49 -9.86
N VAL A 195 0.92 -6.40 -10.93
CA VAL A 195 2.24 -7.04 -11.06
C VAL A 195 3.40 -6.03 -11.07
N SER A 196 3.08 -4.74 -11.22
CA SER A 196 4.04 -3.64 -11.04
C SER A 196 3.31 -2.39 -10.53
N SER A 197 4.00 -1.61 -9.69
CA SER A 197 3.53 -0.30 -9.27
C SER A 197 4.69 0.62 -8.92
N ALA A 198 4.51 1.92 -9.10
CA ALA A 198 5.33 2.90 -8.40
C ALA A 198 4.88 2.96 -6.95
N SER A 199 5.74 2.51 -6.04
CA SER A 199 5.49 2.47 -4.61
C SER A 199 5.09 3.82 -4.02
N SER A 200 4.40 3.77 -2.87
CA SER A 200 4.06 4.96 -2.09
C SER A 200 5.31 5.78 -1.80
N PRO A 201 5.33 7.10 -2.09
CA PRO A 201 6.49 7.96 -1.83
C PRO A 201 7.00 7.90 -0.38
N ASN A 202 6.09 7.82 0.60
CA ASN A 202 6.45 7.71 2.02
C ASN A 202 7.23 6.42 2.31
N LEU A 203 6.82 5.29 1.72
CA LEU A 203 7.51 4.00 1.89
C LEU A 203 8.87 4.00 1.19
N VAL A 204 8.96 4.57 -0.01
CA VAL A 204 10.23 4.74 -0.74
C VAL A 204 11.21 5.57 0.08
N ALA A 205 10.78 6.71 0.62
CA ALA A 205 11.61 7.55 1.50
C ALA A 205 12.11 6.77 2.73
N ALA A 206 11.22 6.05 3.41
CA ALA A 206 11.59 5.23 4.57
C ALA A 206 12.62 4.14 4.22
N MET A 207 12.46 3.46 3.07
CA MET A 207 13.41 2.44 2.61
C MET A 207 14.77 3.02 2.22
N LEU A 208 14.81 4.22 1.62
CA LEU A 208 16.06 4.90 1.29
C LEU A 208 16.82 5.34 2.55
N GLU A 209 16.11 5.82 3.58
CA GLU A 209 16.71 6.14 4.88
C GLU A 209 17.22 4.89 5.60
N LEU A 210 16.50 3.77 5.51
CA LEU A 210 16.97 2.48 6.01
C LEU A 210 18.22 1.99 5.26
N LEU A 211 18.29 2.22 3.95
CA LEU A 211 19.40 1.77 3.11
C LEU A 211 20.70 2.52 3.43
N ASP A 212 20.61 3.74 3.93
CA ASP A 212 21.75 4.56 4.36
C ASP A 212 22.84 4.68 3.28
N VAL A 213 22.43 5.10 2.08
CA VAL A 213 23.31 5.32 0.94
C VAL A 213 24.21 6.54 1.17
N ARG A 214 25.48 6.42 0.80
CA ARG A 214 26.48 7.48 0.91
C ARG A 214 27.01 7.89 -0.47
N PRO A 215 27.48 9.13 -0.65
CA PRO A 215 28.11 9.56 -1.88
C PRO A 215 29.28 8.64 -2.29
N GLY A 216 29.39 8.34 -3.58
CA GLY A 216 30.44 7.46 -4.14
C GLY A 216 30.15 5.96 -4.06
N GLN A 217 29.05 5.54 -3.40
CA GLN A 217 28.71 4.13 -3.30
C GLN A 217 28.16 3.53 -4.59
N ARG A 218 28.33 2.22 -4.74
CA ARG A 218 27.72 1.38 -5.78
C ARG A 218 26.47 0.73 -5.23
N VAL A 219 25.33 1.00 -5.84
CA VAL A 219 24.02 0.50 -5.40
C VAL A 219 23.40 -0.40 -6.46
N LEU A 220 22.88 -1.55 -6.03
CA LEU A 220 21.99 -2.37 -6.83
C LEU A 220 20.55 -2.17 -6.37
N GLU A 221 19.66 -1.82 -7.29
CA GLU A 221 18.22 -1.97 -7.12
C GLU A 221 17.74 -3.25 -7.81
N ILE A 222 16.84 -3.99 -7.16
CA ILE A 222 16.11 -5.11 -7.74
C ILE A 222 14.63 -4.74 -7.81
N GLY A 223 14.12 -4.59 -9.04
CA GLY A 223 12.77 -4.12 -9.37
C GLY A 223 12.77 -2.68 -9.89
N ALA A 224 13.29 -2.45 -11.10
CA ALA A 224 13.35 -1.11 -11.68
C ALA A 224 11.95 -0.49 -11.87
N ALA A 225 10.98 -1.30 -12.33
CA ALA A 225 9.61 -0.89 -12.65
C ALA A 225 9.53 0.40 -13.49
N THR A 226 9.37 1.56 -12.84
CA THR A 226 9.32 2.87 -13.50
C THR A 226 10.67 3.57 -13.62
N GLY A 227 11.66 3.19 -12.80
CA GLY A 227 12.96 3.87 -12.69
C GLY A 227 13.01 5.01 -11.66
N ILE A 228 11.90 5.33 -10.97
CA ILE A 228 11.87 6.44 -10.00
C ILE A 228 12.88 6.24 -8.86
N ASN A 229 12.90 5.04 -8.28
CA ASN A 229 13.75 4.78 -7.11
C ASN A 229 15.23 4.71 -7.52
N ALA A 230 15.57 4.19 -8.71
CA ALA A 230 16.91 4.32 -9.28
C ALA A 230 17.36 5.78 -9.47
N ALA A 231 16.47 6.67 -9.91
CA ALA A 231 16.78 8.11 -10.02
C ALA A 231 17.01 8.76 -8.65
N LEU A 232 16.20 8.41 -7.64
CA LEU A 232 16.42 8.88 -6.26
C LEU A 232 17.76 8.39 -5.71
N LEU A 233 18.12 7.13 -5.96
CA LEU A 233 19.43 6.59 -5.58
C LEU A 233 20.57 7.34 -6.28
N ALA A 234 20.41 7.68 -7.56
CA ALA A 234 21.41 8.40 -8.35
C ALA A 234 21.70 9.81 -7.79
N GLU A 235 20.68 10.51 -7.28
CA GLU A 235 20.87 11.78 -6.55
C GLU A 235 21.70 11.58 -5.28
N VAL A 236 21.45 10.52 -4.51
CA VAL A 236 22.10 10.31 -3.21
C VAL A 236 23.55 9.82 -3.36
N VAL A 237 23.84 8.93 -4.31
CA VAL A 237 25.21 8.46 -4.56
C VAL A 237 26.08 9.53 -5.23
N GLY A 238 25.47 10.52 -5.88
CA GLY A 238 26.17 11.60 -6.56
C GLY A 238 26.99 11.14 -7.77
N GLU A 239 27.82 12.03 -8.29
CA GLU A 239 28.51 11.80 -9.58
C GLU A 239 29.59 10.74 -9.54
N THR A 240 30.16 10.47 -8.37
CA THR A 240 31.23 9.50 -8.16
C THR A 240 30.71 8.10 -7.83
N GLY A 241 29.40 7.96 -7.59
CA GLY A 241 28.76 6.68 -7.34
C GLY A 241 28.14 6.07 -8.59
N ALA A 242 27.56 4.88 -8.43
CA ALA A 242 26.91 4.17 -9.53
C ALA A 242 25.64 3.47 -9.05
N VAL A 243 24.62 3.46 -9.91
CA VAL A 243 23.36 2.75 -9.68
C VAL A 243 23.12 1.80 -10.84
N SER A 244 22.98 0.51 -10.52
CA SER A 244 22.46 -0.52 -11.42
C SER A 244 21.08 -0.94 -10.93
N THR A 245 20.14 -1.14 -11.84
CA THR A 245 18.79 -1.63 -11.50
C THR A 245 18.41 -2.80 -12.39
N VAL A 246 17.81 -3.85 -11.81
CA VAL A 246 17.40 -5.07 -12.51
C VAL A 246 15.88 -5.12 -12.59
N GLU A 247 15.34 -5.47 -13.75
CA GLU A 247 13.91 -5.67 -13.99
C GLU A 247 13.67 -6.94 -14.79
N ILE A 248 12.69 -7.75 -14.39
CA ILE A 248 12.42 -9.05 -15.02
C ILE A 248 11.61 -8.89 -16.31
N ASP A 249 10.76 -7.88 -16.37
CA ASP A 249 9.90 -7.60 -17.52
C ASP A 249 10.61 -6.70 -18.55
N ALA A 250 10.90 -7.24 -19.73
CA ALA A 250 11.60 -6.50 -20.79
C ALA A 250 10.90 -5.17 -21.18
N ASP A 251 9.56 -5.14 -21.22
CA ASP A 251 8.79 -3.93 -21.51
C ASP A 251 8.98 -2.85 -20.42
N LEU A 252 9.09 -3.26 -19.15
CA LEU A 252 9.36 -2.36 -18.03
C LEU A 252 10.83 -1.92 -18.01
N THR A 253 11.77 -2.81 -18.33
CA THR A 253 13.20 -2.46 -18.49
C THR A 253 13.36 -1.31 -19.49
N GLU A 254 12.79 -1.46 -20.69
CA GLU A 254 12.89 -0.43 -21.73
C GLU A 254 12.22 0.88 -21.31
N ARG A 255 11.06 0.80 -20.66
CA ARG A 255 10.33 1.95 -20.15
C ARG A 255 11.15 2.71 -19.10
N ALA A 256 11.70 2.01 -18.12
CA ALA A 256 12.53 2.61 -17.08
C ALA A 256 13.78 3.27 -17.69
N GLN A 257 14.45 2.62 -18.64
CA GLN A 257 15.61 3.18 -19.33
C GLN A 257 15.27 4.49 -20.05
N ARG A 258 14.15 4.53 -20.79
CA ARG A 258 13.70 5.75 -21.48
C ARG A 258 13.38 6.86 -20.48
N ALA A 259 12.62 6.56 -19.42
CA ALA A 259 12.25 7.54 -18.41
C ALA A 259 13.47 8.13 -17.69
N LEU A 260 14.44 7.28 -17.32
CA LEU A 260 15.69 7.71 -16.70
C LEU A 260 16.49 8.65 -17.61
N VAL A 261 16.64 8.32 -18.90
CA VAL A 261 17.32 9.19 -19.86
C VAL A 261 16.58 10.53 -20.01
N SER A 262 15.25 10.51 -20.18
CA SER A 262 14.44 11.72 -20.31
C SER A 262 14.48 12.62 -19.07
N ALA A 263 14.62 12.02 -17.87
CA ALA A 263 14.74 12.75 -16.61
C ALA A 263 16.18 13.19 -16.28
N GLY A 264 17.16 12.94 -17.14
CA GLY A 264 18.56 13.34 -16.94
C GLY A 264 19.44 12.33 -16.17
N TYR A 265 18.93 11.13 -15.90
CA TYR A 265 19.60 10.07 -15.14
C TYR A 265 20.20 8.98 -16.04
N GLY A 266 20.72 9.34 -17.21
CA GLY A 266 21.28 8.39 -18.19
C GLY A 266 22.51 7.59 -17.71
N ARG A 267 23.08 7.92 -16.54
CA ARG A 267 24.17 7.16 -15.90
C ARG A 267 23.67 5.91 -15.16
N VAL A 268 22.37 5.85 -14.84
CA VAL A 268 21.76 4.66 -14.24
C VAL A 268 21.70 3.57 -15.31
N VAL A 269 22.20 2.38 -14.97
CA VAL A 269 22.18 1.23 -15.89
C VAL A 269 21.01 0.33 -15.55
N VAL A 270 20.10 0.14 -16.51
CA VAL A 270 18.94 -0.77 -16.36
C VAL A 270 19.25 -2.09 -17.05
N HIS A 271 19.09 -3.19 -16.33
CA HIS A 271 19.32 -4.55 -16.80
C HIS A 271 18.01 -5.33 -16.87
N CYS A 272 17.77 -6.03 -17.98
CA CYS A 272 16.69 -7.00 -18.08
C CYS A 272 17.18 -8.35 -17.53
N GLY A 273 16.57 -8.85 -16.47
CA GLY A 273 16.98 -10.12 -15.85
C GLY A 273 16.27 -10.46 -14.55
N ASP A 274 16.58 -11.64 -14.04
CA ASP A 274 16.06 -12.11 -12.75
C ASP A 274 16.82 -11.47 -11.59
N GLY A 275 16.10 -10.70 -10.77
CA GLY A 275 16.65 -10.04 -9.59
C GLY A 275 17.24 -10.98 -8.54
N ALA A 276 16.84 -12.25 -8.50
CA ALA A 276 17.37 -13.23 -7.55
C ALA A 276 18.84 -13.56 -7.85
N LEU A 277 19.25 -13.35 -9.10
CA LEU A 277 20.64 -13.53 -9.56
C LEU A 277 21.49 -12.25 -9.38
N GLY A 278 20.86 -11.14 -8.95
CA GLY A 278 21.51 -9.83 -8.86
C GLY A 278 22.08 -9.39 -10.22
N HIS A 279 23.26 -8.77 -10.20
CA HIS A 279 24.00 -8.45 -11.41
C HIS A 279 25.52 -8.63 -11.19
N PRO A 280 26.06 -9.84 -11.42
CA PRO A 280 27.46 -10.17 -11.12
C PRO A 280 28.48 -9.27 -11.81
N GLU A 281 28.21 -8.81 -13.03
CA GLU A 281 29.14 -7.97 -13.80
C GLU A 281 29.27 -6.55 -13.22
N SER A 282 28.23 -6.06 -12.54
CA SER A 282 28.24 -4.76 -11.84
C SER A 282 28.57 -4.89 -10.36
N ALA A 283 28.84 -6.10 -9.86
CA ALA A 283 29.26 -6.33 -8.49
C ALA A 283 30.74 -5.88 -8.29
N PRO A 284 31.20 -5.69 -7.04
CA PRO A 284 30.42 -5.72 -5.81
C PRO A 284 29.63 -4.42 -5.57
N PHE A 285 28.64 -4.50 -4.69
CA PHE A 285 27.78 -3.38 -4.28
C PHE A 285 27.97 -3.05 -2.80
N ASP A 286 27.94 -1.77 -2.46
CA ASP A 286 27.92 -1.28 -1.08
C ASP A 286 26.52 -1.43 -0.46
N ARG A 287 25.50 -1.33 -1.32
CA ARG A 287 24.08 -1.33 -0.97
C ARG A 287 23.28 -2.14 -1.98
N ILE A 288 22.33 -2.92 -1.48
CA ILE A 288 21.32 -3.58 -2.30
C ILE A 288 19.94 -3.19 -1.77
N ILE A 289 19.02 -2.82 -2.64
CA ILE A 289 17.62 -2.57 -2.29
C ILE A 289 16.70 -3.36 -3.20
N VAL A 290 15.73 -4.05 -2.60
CA VAL A 290 14.73 -4.84 -3.31
C VAL A 290 13.38 -4.14 -3.18
N THR A 291 12.69 -3.92 -4.29
CA THR A 291 11.40 -3.22 -4.36
C THR A 291 10.25 -4.15 -4.74
N ALA A 292 10.41 -5.44 -4.44
CA ALA A 292 9.41 -6.50 -4.54
C ALA A 292 9.46 -7.40 -3.30
N GLY A 293 8.37 -8.13 -3.03
CA GLY A 293 8.26 -9.07 -1.90
C GLY A 293 9.05 -10.34 -2.16
N ALA A 294 10.25 -10.43 -1.59
CA ALA A 294 11.14 -11.59 -1.72
C ALA A 294 10.68 -12.74 -0.80
N TRP A 295 10.74 -13.97 -1.30
CA TRP A 295 10.48 -15.17 -0.49
C TRP A 295 11.68 -15.57 0.39
N ASP A 296 12.89 -15.35 -0.12
CA ASP A 296 14.15 -15.76 0.47
C ASP A 296 15.21 -14.64 0.31
N VAL A 297 16.42 -14.86 0.83
CA VAL A 297 17.62 -14.02 0.62
C VAL A 297 18.62 -14.84 -0.20
N PRO A 298 18.59 -14.75 -1.55
CA PRO A 298 19.32 -15.64 -2.44
C PRO A 298 20.84 -15.50 -2.34
N PRO A 299 21.61 -16.54 -2.70
CA PRO A 299 23.07 -16.54 -2.56
C PRO A 299 23.76 -15.40 -3.32
N ALA A 300 23.18 -14.98 -4.45
CA ALA A 300 23.73 -13.90 -5.26
C ALA A 300 23.82 -12.57 -4.48
N TRP A 301 22.83 -12.24 -3.66
CA TRP A 301 22.85 -10.99 -2.88
C TRP A 301 23.95 -11.02 -1.81
N TRP A 302 24.17 -12.17 -1.18
CA TRP A 302 25.29 -12.39 -0.27
C TRP A 302 26.63 -12.28 -0.99
N GLN A 303 26.77 -12.84 -2.19
CA GLN A 303 28.05 -12.84 -2.91
C GLN A 303 28.39 -11.44 -3.46
N GLN A 304 27.38 -10.68 -3.87
CA GLN A 304 27.56 -9.40 -4.54
C GLN A 304 27.58 -8.20 -3.59
N LEU A 305 27.05 -8.30 -2.38
CA LEU A 305 27.15 -7.26 -1.36
C LEU A 305 28.54 -7.28 -0.71
N VAL A 306 29.20 -6.14 -0.50
CA VAL A 306 30.50 -6.10 0.23
C VAL A 306 30.35 -6.52 1.71
N PRO A 307 31.40 -7.04 2.36
CA PRO A 307 31.44 -7.18 3.82
C PRO A 307 31.21 -5.82 4.50
N GLY A 308 30.28 -5.75 5.45
CA GLY A 308 29.83 -4.48 6.05
C GLY A 308 28.87 -3.66 5.17
N GLY A 309 28.44 -4.19 4.03
CA GLY A 309 27.39 -3.61 3.20
C GLY A 309 25.99 -3.81 3.81
N ARG A 310 25.00 -3.13 3.25
CA ARG A 310 23.61 -3.19 3.72
C ARG A 310 22.65 -3.63 2.60
N LEU A 311 21.72 -4.51 2.94
CA LEU A 311 20.60 -4.93 2.12
C LEU A 311 19.29 -4.43 2.73
N VAL A 312 18.44 -3.75 1.96
CA VAL A 312 17.07 -3.44 2.38
C VAL A 312 16.11 -4.23 1.51
N VAL A 313 15.35 -5.13 2.13
CA VAL A 313 14.49 -6.06 1.39
C VAL A 313 13.15 -6.29 2.10
N PRO A 314 12.02 -6.19 1.39
CA PRO A 314 10.74 -6.75 1.85
C PRO A 314 10.81 -8.28 1.78
N VAL A 315 10.97 -8.95 2.92
CA VAL A 315 11.04 -10.43 3.00
C VAL A 315 9.74 -10.97 3.56
N ARG A 316 9.20 -11.99 2.89
CA ARG A 316 8.11 -12.82 3.42
C ARG A 316 8.65 -13.70 4.54
N LEU A 317 8.19 -13.45 5.75
CA LEU A 317 8.55 -14.21 6.96
C LEU A 317 7.63 -15.42 7.18
N HIS A 318 6.54 -15.53 6.40
CA HIS A 318 5.59 -16.63 6.47
C HIS A 318 4.87 -16.84 5.12
N GLY A 319 4.48 -18.08 4.80
CA GLY A 319 3.74 -18.43 3.57
C GLY A 319 2.43 -17.66 3.37
N SER A 320 1.79 -17.24 4.47
CA SER A 320 0.55 -16.43 4.46
C SER A 320 0.68 -15.02 3.85
N GLY A 321 1.87 -14.64 3.39
CA GLY A 321 2.19 -13.33 2.81
C GLY A 321 2.61 -12.30 3.87
N LEU A 322 2.85 -12.72 5.12
CA LEU A 322 3.39 -11.84 6.15
C LEU A 322 4.78 -11.37 5.72
N THR A 323 4.91 -10.06 5.49
CA THR A 323 6.11 -9.43 4.94
C THR A 323 6.57 -8.29 5.84
N ARG A 324 7.88 -8.09 5.95
CA ARG A 324 8.48 -6.89 6.54
C ARG A 324 9.64 -6.40 5.67
N VAL A 325 9.81 -5.09 5.58
CA VAL A 325 11.08 -4.53 5.09
C VAL A 325 12.11 -4.70 6.19
N LEU A 326 13.24 -5.33 5.86
CA LEU A 326 14.34 -5.59 6.77
C LEU A 326 15.63 -4.94 6.24
N PRO A 327 16.24 -3.99 6.97
CA PRO A 327 17.57 -3.44 6.70
C PRO A 327 18.63 -4.34 7.34
N PHE A 328 19.09 -5.30 6.56
CA PHE A 328 20.11 -6.25 6.94
C PHE A 328 21.51 -5.65 6.80
N ASP A 329 22.22 -5.50 7.93
CA ASP A 329 23.65 -5.21 7.96
C ASP A 329 24.44 -6.50 7.83
N ARG A 330 25.31 -6.59 6.82
CA ARG A 330 26.18 -7.74 6.61
C ARG A 330 27.36 -7.71 7.57
N ASP A 331 27.51 -8.77 8.34
CA ASP A 331 28.69 -8.96 9.18
C ASP A 331 29.95 -9.09 8.31
N ARG A 332 31.08 -8.55 8.78
CA ARG A 332 32.34 -8.59 8.03
C ARG A 332 32.99 -9.95 8.07
N ASP A 333 32.83 -10.66 9.18
CA ASP A 333 33.57 -11.87 9.53
C ASP A 333 32.64 -13.10 9.70
N ALA A 334 31.33 -12.88 9.79
CA ALA A 334 30.32 -13.93 9.91
C ALA A 334 29.46 -14.11 8.65
N ALA A 335 28.96 -15.33 8.47
CA ALA A 335 28.06 -15.71 7.37
C ALA A 335 26.59 -15.28 7.64
N THR A 336 26.42 -14.11 8.28
CA THR A 336 25.15 -13.60 8.80
C THR A 336 24.92 -12.16 8.42
N MET A 337 23.64 -11.79 8.44
CA MET A 337 23.16 -10.42 8.32
C MET A 337 22.13 -10.15 9.42
N THR A 338 22.13 -8.95 9.99
CA THR A 338 21.20 -8.60 11.08
C THR A 338 20.41 -7.35 10.75
N ALA A 339 19.09 -7.42 10.91
CA ALA A 339 18.18 -6.31 10.92
C ALA A 339 17.69 -6.07 12.36
N ARG A 340 17.71 -4.81 12.80
CA ARG A 340 17.27 -4.38 14.14
C ARG A 340 16.03 -3.49 14.11
N GLU A 341 15.57 -3.20 12.91
CA GLU A 341 14.40 -2.40 12.59
C GLU A 341 13.60 -3.21 11.56
N ALA A 342 12.28 -3.10 11.58
CA ALA A 342 11.41 -3.69 10.57
C ALA A 342 10.30 -2.70 10.24
N LEU A 343 9.89 -2.63 8.97
CA LEU A 343 8.74 -1.82 8.57
C LEU A 343 7.62 -2.70 8.02
N VAL A 344 6.39 -2.43 8.44
CA VAL A 344 5.19 -3.00 7.83
C VAL A 344 5.06 -2.50 6.39
N CYS A 345 4.81 -3.41 5.46
CA CYS A 345 4.69 -3.07 4.05
C CYS A 345 3.78 -4.05 3.30
N GLY A 346 3.39 -3.64 2.10
CA GLY A 346 2.84 -4.51 1.07
C GLY A 346 3.58 -4.25 -0.24
N PHE A 347 4.08 -5.30 -0.86
CA PHE A 347 4.76 -5.28 -2.15
C PHE A 347 4.16 -6.32 -3.07
N VAL A 348 4.25 -6.10 -4.38
CA VAL A 348 4.02 -7.17 -5.36
C VAL A 348 5.06 -8.28 -5.14
N PRO A 349 4.69 -9.56 -5.26
CA PRO A 349 5.63 -10.65 -5.06
C PRO A 349 6.76 -10.58 -6.10
N MET A 350 7.97 -10.91 -5.67
CA MET A 350 9.09 -11.09 -6.57
C MET A 350 8.82 -12.29 -7.48
N ARG A 351 9.10 -12.14 -8.78
CA ARG A 351 8.99 -13.19 -9.79
C ARG A 351 10.38 -13.65 -10.21
N GLY A 352 10.46 -14.83 -10.82
CA GLY A 352 11.71 -15.42 -11.29
C GLY A 352 11.93 -16.82 -10.71
N ILE A 353 13.19 -17.21 -10.56
CA ILE A 353 13.59 -18.52 -10.05
C ILE A 353 13.17 -18.76 -8.59
N ASP A 354 13.03 -17.68 -7.81
CA ASP A 354 12.56 -17.69 -6.42
C ASP A 354 11.10 -17.25 -6.26
N ASP A 355 10.31 -17.29 -7.35
CA ASP A 355 8.87 -17.04 -7.28
C ASP A 355 8.20 -18.05 -6.33
N HIS A 356 7.32 -17.54 -5.48
CA HIS A 356 6.57 -18.35 -4.55
C HIS A 356 5.12 -17.88 -4.47
N PRO A 357 4.14 -18.63 -4.99
CA PRO A 357 2.74 -18.24 -4.92
C PRO A 357 2.23 -18.24 -3.47
N ASP A 358 1.15 -17.50 -3.22
CA ASP A 358 0.43 -17.57 -1.95
C ASP A 358 -0.27 -18.92 -1.80
N ASP A 359 -0.21 -19.49 -0.60
CA ASP A 359 -1.00 -20.64 -0.22
C ASP A 359 -2.28 -20.19 0.48
N VAL A 360 -3.42 -20.63 -0.05
CA VAL A 360 -4.74 -20.21 0.44
C VAL A 360 -5.67 -21.40 0.63
N VAL A 361 -6.35 -21.43 1.77
CA VAL A 361 -7.49 -22.32 2.05
C VAL A 361 -8.76 -21.50 1.93
N ARG A 362 -9.71 -21.94 1.11
CA ARG A 362 -11.03 -21.30 1.02
C ARG A 362 -11.91 -21.79 2.16
N LEU A 363 -12.35 -20.88 3.03
CA LEU A 363 -13.20 -21.21 4.17
C LEU A 363 -14.69 -21.01 3.89
N ALA A 364 -15.01 -20.12 2.95
CA ALA A 364 -16.37 -19.87 2.47
C ALA A 364 -16.32 -19.12 1.13
N ARG A 365 -17.49 -18.79 0.57
CA ARG A 365 -17.57 -17.79 -0.52
C ARG A 365 -17.02 -16.48 0.02
N ASP A 366 -16.05 -15.91 -0.71
CA ASP A 366 -15.42 -14.61 -0.37
C ASP A 366 -14.67 -14.60 0.99
N VAL A 367 -14.31 -15.78 1.52
CA VAL A 367 -13.43 -15.92 2.70
C VAL A 367 -12.28 -16.88 2.42
N LEU A 368 -11.06 -16.36 2.52
CA LEU A 368 -9.81 -17.08 2.28
C LEU A 368 -8.91 -16.98 3.50
N LEU A 369 -8.25 -18.07 3.88
CA LEU A 369 -7.17 -18.08 4.85
C LEU A 369 -5.86 -18.28 4.11
N ALA A 370 -5.00 -17.26 4.10
CA ALA A 370 -3.63 -17.43 3.62
C ALA A 370 -2.80 -18.15 4.70
N VAL A 371 -2.06 -19.18 4.31
CA VAL A 371 -1.36 -20.13 5.20
C VAL A 371 0.07 -20.35 4.71
N ASP A 372 0.88 -21.09 5.47
CA ASP A 372 2.14 -21.67 4.97
C ASP A 372 1.95 -23.18 4.79
N ARG A 373 2.31 -23.73 3.62
CA ARG A 373 2.28 -25.19 3.41
C ARG A 373 3.14 -25.94 4.42
N ALA A 374 4.20 -25.33 4.92
CA ALA A 374 5.09 -25.94 5.91
C ALA A 374 4.39 -26.20 7.26
N ASP A 375 3.33 -25.45 7.58
CA ASP A 375 2.52 -25.65 8.78
C ASP A 375 1.60 -26.89 8.68
N GLY A 376 1.46 -27.47 7.49
CA GLY A 376 0.59 -28.62 7.24
C GLY A 376 -0.91 -28.36 7.49
N PRO A 377 -1.53 -27.31 6.90
CA PRO A 377 -2.94 -27.00 7.13
C PRO A 377 -3.85 -28.12 6.61
N ASP A 378 -4.78 -28.59 7.45
CA ASP A 378 -5.87 -29.48 7.02
C ASP A 378 -6.93 -28.66 6.27
N ALA A 379 -6.67 -28.45 4.97
CA ALA A 379 -7.53 -27.66 4.11
C ALA A 379 -8.98 -28.17 4.06
N GLN A 380 -9.18 -29.49 4.18
CA GLN A 380 -10.51 -30.09 4.14
C GLN A 380 -11.27 -29.82 5.44
N ALA A 381 -10.62 -29.97 6.59
CA ALA A 381 -11.23 -29.65 7.88
C ALA A 381 -11.51 -28.14 8.02
N LEU A 382 -10.60 -27.29 7.53
CA LEU A 382 -10.75 -25.84 7.56
C LEU A 382 -11.81 -25.30 6.59
N ALA A 383 -12.08 -25.99 5.46
CA ALA A 383 -13.01 -25.51 4.44
C ALA A 383 -14.45 -25.26 4.94
N ASN A 384 -14.84 -25.89 6.05
CA ASN A 384 -16.14 -25.70 6.68
C ASN A 384 -16.05 -25.06 8.07
N VAL A 385 -14.90 -24.49 8.45
CA VAL A 385 -14.69 -24.00 9.81
C VAL A 385 -15.73 -22.94 10.21
N LEU A 386 -16.19 -22.11 9.27
CA LEU A 386 -17.17 -21.06 9.52
C LEU A 386 -18.62 -21.56 9.66
N THR A 387 -18.88 -22.86 9.46
CA THR A 387 -20.22 -23.44 9.73
C THR A 387 -20.44 -23.71 11.22
N TYR A 388 -19.37 -23.69 12.02
CA TYR A 388 -19.46 -23.81 13.47
C TYR A 388 -19.88 -22.48 14.08
N GLU A 389 -20.75 -22.54 15.09
CA GLU A 389 -21.14 -21.37 15.90
C GLU A 389 -19.89 -20.68 16.47
N PRO A 390 -19.75 -19.35 16.30
CA PRO A 390 -18.59 -18.62 16.79
C PRO A 390 -18.56 -18.60 18.32
N SER A 391 -17.37 -18.85 18.87
CA SER A 391 -17.07 -18.56 20.27
C SER A 391 -16.23 -17.28 20.33
N SER A 392 -16.57 -16.35 21.22
CA SER A 392 -15.86 -15.07 21.33
C SER A 392 -15.39 -14.79 22.76
N ALA A 393 -14.23 -14.15 22.89
CA ALA A 393 -13.74 -13.64 24.17
C ALA A 393 -13.06 -12.28 24.00
N TRP A 394 -13.37 -11.35 24.89
CA TRP A 394 -12.65 -10.08 25.03
C TRP A 394 -11.50 -10.24 26.02
N THR A 395 -10.34 -9.67 25.71
CA THR A 395 -9.11 -9.97 26.46
C THR A 395 -8.80 -8.93 27.54
N GLY A 396 -9.41 -7.74 27.48
CA GLY A 396 -9.01 -6.60 28.30
C GLY A 396 -7.69 -5.94 27.85
N VAL A 397 -7.04 -6.46 26.80
CA VAL A 397 -5.85 -5.85 26.22
C VAL A 397 -6.27 -4.65 25.38
N VAL A 398 -5.85 -3.46 25.80
CA VAL A 398 -6.13 -2.19 25.09
C VAL A 398 -4.90 -1.76 24.30
N VAL A 399 -5.13 -1.27 23.08
CA VAL A 399 -4.10 -0.74 22.18
C VAL A 399 -4.53 0.64 21.69
N GLY A 400 -3.69 1.63 21.93
CA GLY A 400 -3.86 2.98 21.39
C GLY A 400 -3.72 3.03 19.87
N HIS A 401 -4.37 4.01 19.23
CA HIS A 401 -4.19 4.26 17.80
C HIS A 401 -2.74 4.65 17.45
N ASP A 402 -2.04 5.31 18.37
CA ASP A 402 -0.65 5.75 18.23
C ASP A 402 0.38 4.75 18.83
N ASP A 403 -0.08 3.64 19.42
CA ASP A 403 0.83 2.62 19.98
C ASP A 403 1.61 1.92 18.87
N GLU A 404 2.89 1.64 19.12
CA GLU A 404 3.78 0.81 18.28
C GLU A 404 3.40 -0.68 18.36
N ALA A 405 2.22 -1.01 17.86
CA ALA A 405 1.65 -2.37 17.88
C ALA A 405 1.68 -3.05 16.50
N GLU A 406 2.37 -2.48 15.53
CA GLU A 406 2.31 -2.85 14.11
C GLU A 406 2.90 -4.23 13.78
N HIS A 407 3.58 -4.86 14.75
CA HIS A 407 4.21 -6.17 14.59
C HIS A 407 3.51 -7.31 15.35
N LEU A 408 2.30 -7.10 15.88
CA LEU A 408 1.56 -8.15 16.62
C LEU A 408 1.30 -9.42 15.79
N ASP A 409 1.02 -9.30 14.50
CA ASP A 409 0.90 -10.44 13.56
C ASP A 409 2.18 -11.27 13.49
N LEU A 410 3.35 -10.62 13.36
CA LEU A 410 4.64 -11.31 13.35
C LEU A 410 4.94 -11.91 14.71
N TRP A 411 4.54 -11.23 15.79
CA TRP A 411 4.72 -11.72 17.15
C TRP A 411 3.95 -13.02 17.33
N LEU A 412 2.66 -13.05 17.00
CA LEU A 412 1.85 -14.26 17.00
C LEU A 412 2.48 -15.37 16.14
N ALA A 413 2.87 -15.05 14.89
CA ALA A 413 3.47 -16.02 13.99
C ALA A 413 4.79 -16.66 14.51
N THR A 414 5.48 -16.02 15.45
CA THR A 414 6.79 -16.47 15.93
C THR A 414 6.79 -16.94 17.39
N THR A 415 5.76 -16.65 18.17
CA THR A 415 5.63 -17.09 19.57
C THR A 415 4.64 -18.25 19.76
N THR A 416 3.81 -18.56 18.76
CA THR A 416 2.86 -19.69 18.80
C THR A 416 3.25 -20.80 17.82
N SER A 417 4.50 -21.25 17.86
CA SER A 417 5.06 -22.23 16.90
C SER A 417 4.44 -23.63 16.97
N ASP A 418 3.66 -23.93 18.01
CA ASP A 418 2.87 -25.17 18.15
C ASP A 418 1.53 -25.14 17.40
N LEU A 419 1.17 -23.99 16.83
CA LEU A 419 -0.05 -23.74 16.06
C LEU A 419 0.31 -23.28 14.65
N GLY A 420 -0.58 -23.54 13.69
CA GLY A 420 -0.46 -22.93 12.37
C GLY A 420 -0.82 -21.44 12.41
N PHE A 421 -0.08 -20.61 11.68
CA PHE A 421 -0.37 -19.18 11.58
C PHE A 421 -1.00 -18.83 10.22
N GLY A 422 -2.01 -17.98 10.21
CA GLY A 422 -2.70 -17.60 8.98
C GLY A 422 -3.09 -16.13 8.94
N ARG A 423 -3.45 -15.67 7.75
CA ARG A 423 -4.02 -14.33 7.52
C ARG A 423 -5.36 -14.45 6.83
N LEU A 424 -6.41 -14.18 7.60
CA LEU A 424 -7.80 -14.25 7.16
C LEU A 424 -8.16 -13.05 6.28
N ARG A 425 -8.51 -13.33 5.02
CA ARG A 425 -8.95 -12.37 4.02
C ARG A 425 -10.46 -12.55 3.85
N VAL A 426 -11.23 -11.56 4.29
CA VAL A 426 -12.69 -11.54 4.19
C VAL A 426 -13.10 -10.42 3.24
N GLY A 427 -13.72 -10.79 2.12
CA GLY A 427 -14.26 -9.82 1.18
C GLY A 427 -15.58 -9.19 1.66
N PRO A 428 -16.07 -8.19 0.93
CA PRO A 428 -17.17 -7.32 1.38
C PRO A 428 -18.49 -8.08 1.55
N ASP A 429 -18.78 -9.07 0.70
CA ASP A 429 -20.04 -9.81 0.77
C ASP A 429 -20.09 -10.68 2.01
N ALA A 430 -18.98 -11.38 2.31
CA ALA A 430 -18.87 -12.22 3.49
C ALA A 430 -18.87 -11.41 4.79
N ARG A 431 -18.22 -10.24 4.80
CA ARG A 431 -18.22 -9.35 5.97
C ARG A 431 -19.61 -8.77 6.23
N GLY A 432 -20.30 -8.30 5.19
CA GLY A 432 -21.68 -7.78 5.31
C GLY A 432 -22.69 -8.84 5.76
N ALA A 433 -22.44 -10.11 5.44
CA ALA A 433 -23.22 -11.25 5.93
C ALA A 433 -22.85 -11.68 7.36
N GLY A 434 -21.86 -11.06 8.00
CA GLY A 434 -21.40 -11.40 9.35
C GLY A 434 -20.62 -12.72 9.43
N ALA A 435 -20.05 -13.21 8.33
CA ALA A 435 -19.36 -14.50 8.30
C ALA A 435 -18.04 -14.47 9.10
N ALA A 436 -17.28 -13.38 9.02
CA ALA A 436 -16.10 -13.10 9.82
C ALA A 436 -15.73 -11.61 9.72
N ASP A 437 -15.10 -11.06 10.75
CA ASP A 437 -14.73 -9.63 10.81
C ASP A 437 -13.38 -9.43 11.51
N PRO A 438 -12.26 -9.91 10.94
CA PRO A 438 -10.98 -9.85 11.62
C PRO A 438 -10.40 -8.43 11.62
N ALA A 439 -9.55 -8.14 12.61
CA ALA A 439 -8.85 -6.89 12.77
C ALA A 439 -7.91 -6.63 11.56
N LEU A 440 -8.24 -5.63 10.76
CA LEU A 440 -7.49 -5.28 9.56
C LEU A 440 -6.12 -4.66 9.86
N ARG A 441 -5.94 -4.05 11.05
CA ARG A 441 -4.65 -3.48 11.50
C ARG A 441 -3.52 -4.51 11.47
N TRP A 442 -3.82 -5.77 11.75
CA TRP A 442 -2.89 -6.90 11.70
C TRP A 442 -3.26 -7.88 10.58
N ALA A 443 -3.96 -7.35 9.57
CA ALA A 443 -4.32 -8.00 8.32
C ALA A 443 -4.80 -9.44 8.47
N GLY A 444 -5.72 -9.64 9.41
CA GLY A 444 -6.37 -10.91 9.64
C GLY A 444 -5.54 -11.96 10.37
N ALA A 445 -4.57 -11.55 11.20
CA ALA A 445 -3.78 -12.47 12.02
C ALA A 445 -4.66 -13.53 12.71
N SER A 446 -4.39 -14.79 12.41
CA SER A 446 -5.17 -15.94 12.81
C SER A 446 -4.27 -17.09 13.23
N LEU A 447 -4.75 -17.91 14.16
CA LEU A 447 -4.15 -19.18 14.55
C LEU A 447 -5.11 -20.31 14.18
N TYR A 448 -4.59 -21.43 13.70
CA TYR A 448 -5.41 -22.59 13.38
C TYR A 448 -4.78 -23.88 13.88
N LEU A 449 -5.65 -24.85 14.14
CA LEU A 449 -5.29 -26.21 14.55
C LEU A 449 -6.36 -27.16 14.06
N ASN A 450 -5.96 -28.14 13.25
CA ASN A 450 -6.89 -29.07 12.59
C ASN A 450 -7.98 -28.30 11.84
N GLY A 451 -9.26 -28.61 12.08
CA GLY A 451 -10.42 -27.88 11.53
C GLY A 451 -10.92 -26.72 12.40
N SER A 452 -10.06 -26.09 13.19
CA SER A 452 -10.42 -24.93 14.03
C SER A 452 -9.56 -23.72 13.73
N LEU A 453 -10.15 -22.53 13.85
CA LEU A 453 -9.54 -21.25 13.52
C LEU A 453 -9.91 -20.22 14.60
N ALA A 454 -8.95 -19.44 15.05
CA ALA A 454 -9.18 -18.26 15.89
C ALA A 454 -8.48 -17.04 15.28
N TYR A 455 -9.15 -15.88 15.29
CA TYR A 455 -8.62 -14.65 14.74
C TYR A 455 -8.86 -13.46 15.67
N VAL A 456 -7.97 -12.47 15.57
CA VAL A 456 -8.05 -11.24 16.37
C VAL A 456 -9.16 -10.34 15.82
N VAL A 457 -9.99 -9.81 16.72
CA VAL A 457 -10.98 -8.76 16.45
C VAL A 457 -10.71 -7.56 17.34
N VAL A 458 -11.36 -6.43 17.06
CA VAL A 458 -11.25 -5.21 17.88
C VAL A 458 -12.62 -4.63 18.16
N ARG A 459 -12.76 -3.95 19.31
CA ARG A 459 -13.88 -3.04 19.57
C ARG A 459 -13.36 -1.70 20.10
N PRO A 460 -14.08 -0.59 19.84
CA PRO A 460 -13.76 0.68 20.47
C PRO A 460 -13.75 0.54 22.00
N HIS A 461 -12.66 1.00 22.64
CA HIS A 461 -12.56 1.12 24.09
C HIS A 461 -12.82 2.57 24.52
N ASP A 462 -12.18 3.53 23.84
CA ASP A 462 -12.43 4.96 23.97
C ASP A 462 -12.15 5.70 22.63
N GLU A 463 -12.07 7.03 22.64
CA GLU A 463 -11.81 7.82 21.42
C GLU A 463 -10.44 7.58 20.79
N ARG A 464 -9.50 6.99 21.54
CA ARG A 464 -8.08 6.86 21.16
C ARG A 464 -7.55 5.45 21.25
N SER A 465 -8.37 4.46 21.58
CA SER A 465 -7.93 3.08 21.73
C SER A 465 -9.02 2.06 21.42
N ASP A 466 -8.54 0.88 21.05
CA ASP A 466 -9.37 -0.30 20.82
C ASP A 466 -8.99 -1.40 21.81
N GLU A 467 -9.97 -2.19 22.25
CA GLU A 467 -9.76 -3.42 22.98
C GLU A 467 -9.66 -4.60 22.00
N LEU A 468 -8.68 -5.48 22.23
CA LEU A 468 -8.52 -6.72 21.48
C LEU A 468 -9.53 -7.78 21.93
N GLY A 469 -10.09 -8.47 20.96
CA GLY A 469 -10.93 -9.65 21.16
C GLY A 469 -10.47 -10.81 20.30
N ILE A 470 -11.09 -11.95 20.55
CA ILE A 470 -10.85 -13.20 19.83
C ILE A 470 -12.20 -13.73 19.38
N VAL A 471 -12.29 -14.14 18.12
CA VAL A 471 -13.38 -14.99 17.63
C VAL A 471 -12.76 -16.29 17.14
N ALA A 472 -13.36 -17.42 17.53
CA ALA A 472 -12.92 -18.75 17.14
C ALA A 472 -14.08 -19.59 16.64
N HIS A 473 -13.76 -20.48 15.71
CA HIS A 473 -14.67 -21.45 15.12
C HIS A 473 -14.02 -22.83 15.09
N GLY A 474 -14.85 -23.88 15.10
CA GLY A 474 -14.42 -25.27 15.05
C GLY A 474 -14.39 -25.95 16.43
N PRO A 475 -14.14 -27.27 16.46
CA PRO A 475 -14.21 -28.10 17.67
C PRO A 475 -13.22 -27.69 18.78
N GLU A 476 -12.08 -27.09 18.43
CA GLU A 476 -11.02 -26.68 19.37
C GLU A 476 -11.13 -25.20 19.78
N SER A 477 -12.28 -24.54 19.54
CA SER A 477 -12.45 -23.09 19.75
C SER A 477 -12.06 -22.63 21.16
N ALA A 478 -12.45 -23.38 22.19
CA ALA A 478 -12.11 -23.02 23.58
C ALA A 478 -10.60 -23.06 23.83
N GLY A 479 -9.90 -24.07 23.30
CA GLY A 479 -8.45 -24.20 23.41
C GLY A 479 -7.70 -23.13 22.64
N LEU A 480 -8.15 -22.81 21.42
CA LEU A 480 -7.55 -21.74 20.61
C LEU A 480 -7.75 -20.36 21.23
N ILE A 481 -8.94 -20.08 21.79
CA ILE A 481 -9.19 -18.83 22.53
C ILE A 481 -8.23 -18.69 23.70
N GLU A 482 -8.01 -19.76 24.47
CA GLU A 482 -7.12 -19.69 25.63
C GLU A 482 -5.67 -19.47 25.21
N ARG A 483 -5.18 -20.18 24.18
CA ARG A 483 -3.81 -20.00 23.66
C ARG A 483 -3.60 -18.60 23.08
N LEU A 484 -4.53 -18.11 22.25
CA LEU A 484 -4.43 -16.78 21.68
C LEU A 484 -4.55 -15.68 22.74
N ARG A 485 -5.40 -15.86 23.77
CA ARG A 485 -5.47 -14.92 24.89
C ARG A 485 -4.17 -14.89 25.67
N SER A 486 -3.63 -16.05 26.03
CA SER A 486 -2.34 -16.17 26.72
C SER A 486 -1.22 -15.45 25.95
N ALA A 487 -1.23 -15.62 24.63
CA ALA A 487 -0.31 -14.96 23.74
C ALA A 487 -0.51 -13.43 23.77
N LEU A 488 -1.72 -12.93 23.56
CA LEU A 488 -2.03 -11.50 23.61
C LEU A 488 -1.70 -10.86 24.97
N ASP A 489 -1.91 -11.58 26.07
CA ASP A 489 -1.56 -11.11 27.42
C ASP A 489 -0.03 -11.01 27.59
N GLU A 490 0.73 -11.96 27.05
CA GLU A 490 2.19 -11.89 27.04
C GLU A 490 2.71 -10.73 26.19
N TRP A 491 2.16 -10.56 24.99
CA TRP A 491 2.47 -9.42 24.14
C TRP A 491 2.14 -8.10 24.85
N ALA A 492 0.99 -8.00 25.52
CA ALA A 492 0.57 -6.81 26.25
C ALA A 492 1.50 -6.48 27.43
N ARG A 493 2.07 -7.51 28.09
CA ARG A 493 3.07 -7.34 29.15
C ARG A 493 4.43 -6.90 28.62
N ARG A 494 4.89 -7.47 27.50
CA ARG A 494 6.23 -7.20 26.93
C ARG A 494 6.28 -5.94 26.06
N ARG A 495 5.19 -5.62 25.37
CA ARG A 495 5.06 -4.57 24.35
C ARG A 495 6.26 -4.49 23.40
N PRO A 496 6.65 -5.60 22.75
CA PRO A 496 7.80 -5.58 21.87
C PRO A 496 7.48 -4.73 20.63
N THR A 497 8.30 -3.71 20.37
CA THR A 497 8.04 -2.73 19.29
C THR A 497 8.80 -3.03 18.01
N GLN A 498 10.01 -3.58 18.11
CA GLN A 498 10.86 -3.89 16.96
C GLN A 498 11.45 -5.30 17.07
N PRO A 499 11.25 -6.17 16.06
CA PRO A 499 11.92 -7.46 16.03
C PRO A 499 13.39 -7.30 15.61
N MET A 500 14.27 -8.12 16.18
CA MET A 500 15.60 -8.34 15.63
C MET A 500 15.56 -9.60 14.74
N VAL A 501 15.92 -9.45 13.47
CA VAL A 501 15.94 -10.56 12.51
C VAL A 501 17.37 -10.83 12.07
N THR A 502 17.82 -12.06 12.20
CA THR A 502 19.12 -12.51 11.69
C THR A 502 18.92 -13.47 10.53
N ALA A 503 19.51 -13.15 9.38
CA ALA A 503 19.59 -14.05 8.24
C ALA A 503 20.93 -14.80 8.29
N HIS A 504 20.88 -16.11 8.06
CA HIS A 504 22.03 -16.99 7.89
C HIS A 504 22.07 -17.46 6.44
N SER A 505 23.23 -17.36 5.80
CA SER A 505 23.44 -17.83 4.42
C SER A 505 23.50 -19.36 4.27
N ASN A 506 23.62 -20.10 5.38
CA ASN A 506 23.51 -21.56 5.41
C ASN A 506 22.14 -21.98 5.99
N PRO A 507 21.25 -22.57 5.17
CA PRO A 507 19.91 -22.97 5.61
C PRO A 507 19.90 -24.21 6.55
N VAL A 508 21.04 -24.91 6.70
CA VAL A 508 21.18 -26.15 7.49
C VAL A 508 21.82 -25.89 8.87
N CYS A 509 21.98 -24.63 9.30
CA CYS A 509 22.55 -24.35 10.63
C CYS A 509 21.64 -24.84 11.77
N ASP A 510 22.20 -25.25 12.91
CA ASP A 510 21.45 -25.80 14.06
C ASP A 510 20.57 -24.78 14.82
N VAL A 511 20.40 -23.56 14.28
CA VAL A 511 19.63 -22.50 14.92
C VAL A 511 18.15 -22.65 14.57
N ALA A 512 17.27 -22.66 15.57
CA ALA A 512 15.83 -22.64 15.32
C ALA A 512 15.41 -21.34 14.62
N GLY A 513 14.59 -21.44 13.57
CA GLY A 513 14.15 -20.30 12.77
C GLY A 513 13.46 -20.73 11.48
N ILE A 514 12.94 -19.74 10.75
CA ILE A 514 12.27 -19.91 9.46
C ILE A 514 13.30 -20.43 8.46
N ARG A 515 13.14 -21.69 8.04
CA ARG A 515 14.04 -22.32 7.07
C ARG A 515 13.52 -22.03 5.66
N ARG A 516 14.40 -21.51 4.81
CA ARG A 516 14.16 -21.32 3.38
C ARG A 516 15.14 -22.19 2.56
N GLN A 517 15.08 -22.05 1.24
CA GLN A 517 15.93 -22.79 0.30
C GLN A 517 17.40 -22.35 0.42
N HIS A 518 17.62 -21.04 0.55
CA HIS A 518 18.92 -20.39 0.51
C HIS A 518 19.31 -19.78 1.85
N SER A 519 18.34 -19.41 2.69
CA SER A 519 18.62 -18.80 3.98
C SER A 519 17.89 -19.46 5.15
N ARG A 520 18.32 -19.10 6.35
CA ARG A 520 17.58 -19.33 7.59
C ARG A 520 17.41 -18.01 8.32
N LEU A 521 16.17 -17.63 8.61
CA LEU A 521 15.81 -16.38 9.28
C LEU A 521 15.43 -16.67 10.73
N VAL A 522 16.04 -15.95 11.66
CA VAL A 522 15.81 -16.06 13.10
C VAL A 522 15.21 -14.75 13.60
N VAL A 523 13.98 -14.80 14.11
CA VAL A 523 13.29 -13.63 14.67
C VAL A 523 13.40 -13.67 16.20
N ARG A 524 13.78 -12.55 16.80
CA ARG A 524 13.87 -12.35 18.26
C ARG A 524 13.13 -11.08 18.67
N TRP A 525 12.53 -11.10 19.85
CA TRP A 525 11.73 -10.02 20.43
C TRP A 525 12.32 -9.51 21.73
#